data_AF-A0ABD0RJ70-F1
#
_entry.id   AF-A0ABD0RJ70-F1
#
_cell.length_a   1.000
_cell.length_b   1.000
_cell.length_c   1.000
_cell.angle_alpha   90.00
_cell.angle_beta   90.00
_cell.angle_gamma   90.00
#
_symmetry.space_group_name_H-M   'P 1'
#
loop_
_entity.id
_entity.type
_entity.pdbx_description
1 polymer ?
#
loop_
_entity_poly.entity_id
_entity_poly.type
_entity_poly.pdbx_seq_one_letter_code
_entity_poly.pdbx_strand_id
1 'polypeptide(L)'
;VGTEWDPKERIFRNFGGVMGPLDEPVAVQKWARGPNLTATIVWIDPAHIVAASYDISIDVEAEFTQYKPPLQRPLRPGVWTVRVLRLWERVAEARFLVMPLAFKGREPLRAEDHGWVHGGPPGNVYLEQSFQQLANVLKLPPSEPALQEAQKKTTLVGKPLEAWVDSSVRAFWVTGDLCSEQTSSCPTIGLCTKTSWSSLSPDPKSELGPVKNDGRISPGKTVHKSDVYESWSLRPSYY
;
A
#
# COMPACT_ATOMS: atom_id res chain seq x y z
N VAL A 1 6.88 -0.52 0.69
CA VAL A 1 6.69 -0.49 -0.78
C VAL A 1 5.61 0.52 -1.06
N GLY A 2 5.77 1.36 -2.08
CA GLY A 2 4.80 2.40 -2.42
C GLY A 2 5.13 3.06 -3.74
N THR A 3 4.40 4.12 -4.08
CA THR A 3 4.63 4.98 -5.26
C THR A 3 4.96 6.40 -4.82
N GLU A 4 5.48 7.21 -5.75
CA GLU A 4 5.81 8.62 -5.50
C GLU A 4 6.82 8.82 -4.36
N TRP A 5 7.95 8.10 -4.44
CA TRP A 5 9.05 8.29 -3.49
C TRP A 5 9.65 9.69 -3.63
N ASP A 6 9.63 10.45 -2.54
CA ASP A 6 10.29 11.73 -2.38
C ASP A 6 11.69 11.50 -1.79
N PRO A 7 12.79 11.64 -2.58
CA PRO A 7 14.13 11.39 -2.08
C PRO A 7 14.64 12.47 -1.11
N LYS A 8 14.04 13.67 -1.11
CA LYS A 8 14.43 14.77 -0.22
C LYS A 8 13.87 14.52 1.17
N GLU A 9 12.57 14.27 1.27
CA GLU A 9 11.89 14.03 2.55
C GLU A 9 11.96 12.55 2.98
N ARG A 10 12.41 11.66 2.08
CA ARG A 10 12.57 10.21 2.30
C ARG A 10 11.26 9.52 2.72
N ILE A 11 10.18 9.86 2.02
CA ILE A 11 8.83 9.32 2.24
C ILE A 11 8.14 9.01 0.92
N PHE A 12 7.14 8.13 0.95
CA PHE A 12 6.20 7.99 -0.16
C PHE A 12 5.11 9.06 -0.05
N ARG A 13 4.85 9.81 -1.13
CA ARG A 13 3.78 10.81 -1.19
C ARG A 13 2.40 10.20 -1.42
N ASN A 14 2.33 8.99 -1.97
CA ASN A 14 1.18 8.11 -1.85
C ASN A 14 1.13 7.50 -0.43
N PHE A 15 0.71 8.31 0.55
CA PHE A 15 0.72 7.92 1.97
C PHE A 15 -0.09 6.67 2.27
N GLY A 16 -1.23 6.50 1.59
CA GLY A 16 -2.08 5.33 1.73
C GLY A 16 -1.48 4.07 1.09
N GLY A 17 -0.46 4.19 0.25
CA GLY A 17 0.08 3.07 -0.51
C GLY A 17 -0.97 2.41 -1.41
N VAL A 18 -1.98 3.18 -1.85
CA VAL A 18 -3.06 2.68 -2.72
C VAL A 18 -2.47 2.50 -4.11
N MET A 19 -2.45 1.25 -4.59
CA MET A 19 -1.89 0.89 -5.89
C MET A 19 -2.86 -0.02 -6.65
N GLY A 20 -2.94 0.18 -7.96
CA GLY A 20 -3.66 -0.65 -8.91
C GLY A 20 -2.72 -1.41 -9.86
N PRO A 21 -3.27 -2.17 -10.81
CA PRO A 21 -2.51 -3.05 -11.69
C PRO A 21 -1.56 -2.34 -12.65
N LEU A 22 -1.70 -1.03 -12.84
CA LEU A 22 -0.91 -0.25 -13.80
C LEU A 22 0.19 0.59 -13.14
N ASP A 23 0.23 0.61 -11.81
CA ASP A 23 1.23 1.35 -11.05
C ASP A 23 2.62 0.70 -11.12
N GLU A 24 3.65 1.51 -10.84
CA GLU A 24 5.04 1.09 -10.81
C GLU A 24 5.58 1.16 -9.37
N PRO A 25 5.49 0.07 -8.59
CA PRO A 25 5.84 0.08 -7.18
C PRO A 25 7.35 0.20 -6.98
N VAL A 26 7.74 0.95 -5.94
CA VAL A 26 9.13 1.11 -5.51
C VAL A 26 9.31 0.45 -4.15
N ALA A 27 10.36 -0.35 -4.00
CA ALA A 27 10.79 -0.84 -2.69
C ALA A 27 11.89 0.07 -2.16
N VAL A 28 11.67 0.55 -0.94
CA VAL A 28 12.66 1.32 -0.17
C VAL A 28 13.00 0.51 1.06
N GLN A 29 14.29 0.35 1.35
CA GLN A 29 14.81 -0.26 2.56
C GLN A 29 15.47 0.83 3.41
N LYS A 30 15.25 0.78 4.72
CA LYS A 30 15.93 1.61 5.70
C LYS A 30 16.94 0.76 6.44
N TRP A 31 18.17 1.22 6.53
CA TRP A 31 19.28 0.49 7.14
C TRP A 31 19.74 1.20 8.41
N ALA A 32 20.18 0.40 9.38
CA ALA A 32 20.98 0.90 10.49
C ALA A 32 22.46 0.90 10.07
N ARG A 33 23.27 1.75 10.71
CA ARG A 33 24.72 1.77 10.50
C ARG A 33 25.32 0.39 10.79
N GLY A 34 26.24 -0.04 9.93
CA GLY A 34 26.88 -1.35 10.03
C GLY A 34 27.95 -1.54 8.97
N PRO A 35 28.63 -2.69 8.95
CA PRO A 35 29.61 -3.00 7.90
C PRO A 35 28.92 -3.16 6.54
N ASN A 36 29.72 -3.01 5.47
CA ASN A 36 29.25 -3.25 4.11
C ASN A 36 28.66 -4.65 3.98
N LEU A 37 27.49 -4.73 3.35
CA LEU A 37 26.83 -6.00 3.10
C LEU A 37 26.09 -5.98 1.77
N THR A 38 25.93 -7.17 1.20
CA THR A 38 25.08 -7.39 0.03
C THR A 38 23.81 -8.08 0.48
N ALA A 39 22.66 -7.57 0.02
CA ALA A 39 21.36 -8.19 0.24
C ALA A 39 20.68 -8.47 -1.09
N THR A 40 19.95 -9.57 -1.17
CA THR A 40 19.13 -9.92 -2.34
C THR A 40 17.69 -9.51 -2.08
N ILE A 41 17.11 -8.72 -2.97
CA ILE A 41 15.69 -8.33 -2.92
C ILE A 41 14.92 -9.19 -3.90
N VAL A 42 13.84 -9.82 -3.43
CA VAL A 42 12.98 -10.67 -4.26
C VAL A 42 11.54 -10.17 -4.19
N TRP A 43 10.94 -9.95 -5.36
CA TRP A 43 9.54 -9.60 -5.52
C TRP A 43 8.75 -10.84 -5.93
N ILE A 44 7.70 -11.16 -5.18
CA ILE A 44 6.87 -12.34 -5.36
C ILE A 44 5.42 -11.86 -5.49
N ASP A 45 4.77 -12.32 -6.56
CA ASP A 45 3.39 -11.97 -6.84
C ASP A 45 2.38 -12.84 -6.05
N PRO A 46 1.07 -12.54 -6.11
CA PRO A 46 0.05 -13.26 -5.35
C PRO A 46 -0.12 -14.73 -5.76
N ALA A 47 0.43 -15.13 -6.91
CA ALA A 47 0.42 -16.51 -7.40
C ALA A 47 1.77 -17.23 -7.18
N HIS A 48 2.62 -16.68 -6.31
CA HIS A 48 3.95 -17.18 -5.97
C HIS A 48 4.95 -17.15 -7.12
N ILE A 49 4.72 -16.33 -8.15
CA ILE A 49 5.67 -16.10 -9.23
C ILE A 49 6.73 -15.10 -8.76
N VAL A 50 8.01 -15.46 -8.91
CA VAL A 50 9.11 -14.53 -8.67
C VAL A 50 9.17 -13.53 -9.82
N ALA A 51 8.71 -12.30 -9.56
CA ALA A 51 8.61 -11.24 -10.55
C ALA A 51 9.93 -10.53 -10.83
N ALA A 52 10.77 -10.38 -9.79
CA ALA A 52 12.11 -9.82 -9.91
C ALA A 52 13.01 -10.30 -8.78
N SER A 53 14.30 -10.44 -9.06
CA SER A 53 15.35 -10.66 -8.07
C SER A 53 16.58 -9.83 -8.45
N TYR A 54 17.15 -9.11 -7.49
CA TYR A 54 18.36 -8.32 -7.70
C TYR A 54 19.12 -8.14 -6.38
N ASP A 55 20.43 -8.02 -6.50
CA ASP A 55 21.30 -7.73 -5.36
C ASP A 55 21.49 -6.22 -5.22
N ILE A 56 21.56 -5.76 -3.97
CA ILE A 56 21.93 -4.40 -3.61
C ILE A 56 23.16 -4.44 -2.71
N SER A 57 24.11 -3.55 -2.96
CA SER A 57 25.23 -3.29 -2.07
C SER A 57 24.85 -2.18 -1.11
N ILE A 58 25.02 -2.41 0.18
CA ILE A 58 24.74 -1.45 1.25
C ILE A 58 26.07 -1.04 1.85
N ASP A 59 26.38 0.25 1.70
CA ASP A 59 27.60 0.89 2.24
C ASP A 59 27.40 1.26 3.71
N VAL A 60 28.50 1.49 4.45
CA VAL A 60 28.49 1.75 5.90
C VAL A 60 27.61 2.94 6.29
N GLU A 61 27.59 3.95 5.42
CA GLU A 61 26.85 5.20 5.63
C GLU A 61 25.47 5.21 4.93
N ALA A 62 25.07 4.12 4.26
CA ALA A 62 23.81 4.05 3.57
C ALA A 62 22.64 3.96 4.58
N GLU A 63 21.83 5.01 4.67
CA GLU A 63 20.62 5.00 5.51
C GLU A 63 19.40 4.43 4.77
N PHE A 64 19.30 4.69 3.46
CA PHE A 64 18.20 4.26 2.62
C PHE A 64 18.71 3.74 1.28
N THR A 65 18.15 2.63 0.82
CA THR A 65 18.28 2.16 -0.55
C THR A 65 16.91 2.08 -1.18
N GLN A 66 16.81 2.34 -2.48
CA GLN A 66 15.55 2.28 -3.20
C GLN A 66 15.77 1.73 -4.60
N TYR A 67 14.82 0.94 -5.08
CA TYR A 67 14.80 0.48 -6.46
C TYR A 67 13.37 0.25 -6.94
N LYS A 68 13.13 0.64 -8.19
CA LYS A 68 11.88 0.43 -8.91
C LYS A 68 12.13 -0.58 -10.02
N PRO A 69 11.83 -1.88 -9.82
CA PRO A 69 12.01 -2.87 -10.87
C PRO A 69 11.12 -2.56 -12.08
N PRO A 70 11.60 -2.74 -13.32
CA PRO A 70 10.83 -2.46 -14.53
C PRO A 70 9.85 -3.59 -14.84
N LEU A 71 8.92 -3.86 -13.92
CA LEU A 71 7.97 -4.96 -14.02
C LEU A 71 7.00 -4.74 -15.20
N GLN A 72 6.79 -5.77 -16.01
CA GLN A 72 5.74 -5.77 -17.02
C GLN A 72 4.37 -5.62 -16.35
N ARG A 73 3.46 -4.95 -17.07
CA ARG A 73 2.12 -4.63 -16.62
C ARG A 73 1.07 -5.34 -17.49
N PRO A 74 -0.15 -5.55 -16.96
CA PRO A 74 -0.59 -5.19 -15.61
C PRO A 74 0.02 -6.09 -14.53
N LEU A 75 0.22 -5.56 -13.33
CA LEU A 75 0.55 -6.34 -12.14
C LEU A 75 -0.68 -7.18 -11.73
N ARG A 76 -0.48 -8.45 -11.40
CA ARG A 76 -1.54 -9.31 -10.90
C ARG A 76 -2.15 -8.71 -9.62
N PRO A 77 -3.47 -8.47 -9.54
CA PRO A 77 -4.09 -7.98 -8.32
C PRO A 77 -3.99 -9.02 -7.18
N GLY A 78 -3.84 -8.52 -5.96
CA GLY A 78 -3.71 -9.32 -4.76
C GLY A 78 -2.52 -8.92 -3.90
N VAL A 79 -2.18 -9.79 -2.95
CA VAL A 79 -1.12 -9.54 -1.97
C VAL A 79 0.24 -9.90 -2.55
N TRP A 80 1.04 -8.88 -2.80
CA TRP A 80 2.42 -9.03 -3.20
C TRP A 80 3.34 -9.09 -1.99
N THR A 81 4.47 -9.76 -2.16
CA THR A 81 5.48 -9.93 -1.12
C THR A 81 6.84 -9.49 -1.66
N VAL A 82 7.55 -8.65 -0.89
CA VAL A 82 8.95 -8.31 -1.13
C VAL A 82 9.78 -8.88 0.03
N ARG A 83 10.72 -9.76 -0.30
CA ARG A 83 11.65 -10.36 0.67
C ARG A 83 13.03 -9.73 0.55
N VAL A 84 13.68 -9.57 1.70
CA VAL A 84 15.10 -9.23 1.79
C VAL A 84 15.84 -10.46 2.29
N LEU A 85 16.82 -10.91 1.53
CA LEU A 85 17.63 -12.08 1.84
C LEU A 85 19.08 -11.69 2.06
N ARG A 86 19.75 -12.42 2.95
CA ARG A 86 21.20 -12.38 3.13
C ARG A 86 21.72 -13.80 3.13
N LEU A 87 22.66 -14.11 2.25
CA LEU A 87 23.18 -15.49 2.09
C LEU A 87 22.04 -16.51 1.90
N TRP A 88 21.02 -16.16 1.11
CA TRP A 88 19.81 -16.94 0.87
C TRP A 88 18.89 -17.17 2.08
N GLU A 89 19.19 -16.58 3.24
CA GLU A 89 18.30 -16.59 4.40
C GLU A 89 17.40 -15.35 4.40
N ARG A 90 16.11 -15.53 4.69
CA ARG A 90 15.14 -14.42 4.76
C ARG A 90 15.37 -13.61 6.03
N VAL A 91 15.75 -12.34 5.85
CA VAL A 91 16.01 -11.38 6.94
C VAL A 91 14.78 -10.53 7.23
N ALA A 92 14.06 -10.13 6.18
CA ALA A 92 12.86 -9.31 6.31
C ALA A 92 11.86 -9.59 5.19
N GLU A 93 10.62 -9.17 5.42
CA GLU A 93 9.54 -9.27 4.46
C GLU A 93 8.61 -8.06 4.61
N ALA A 94 8.12 -7.56 3.48
CA ALA A 94 7.07 -6.56 3.41
C ALA A 94 6.01 -7.01 2.42
N ARG A 95 4.73 -6.81 2.76
CA ARG A 95 3.62 -7.07 1.86
C ARG A 95 3.00 -5.76 1.38
N PHE A 96 2.46 -5.76 0.18
CA PHE A 96 1.66 -4.66 -0.34
C PHE A 96 0.51 -5.18 -1.19
N LEU A 97 -0.52 -4.37 -1.33
CA LEU A 97 -1.71 -4.73 -2.10
C LEU A 97 -1.65 -4.07 -3.47
N VAL A 98 -1.81 -4.87 -4.52
CA VAL A 98 -2.25 -4.38 -5.84
C VAL A 98 -3.76 -4.59 -5.90
N MET A 99 -4.51 -3.50 -5.85
CA MET A 99 -5.96 -3.55 -5.73
C MET A 99 -6.62 -3.89 -7.08
N PRO A 100 -7.58 -4.82 -7.13
CA PRO A 100 -8.38 -5.02 -8.34
C PRO A 100 -9.22 -3.77 -8.61
N LEU A 101 -9.31 -3.38 -9.89
CA LEU A 101 -10.12 -2.23 -10.31
C LEU A 101 -11.56 -2.65 -10.59
N ALA A 102 -12.54 -2.03 -9.92
CA ALA A 102 -13.97 -2.19 -10.21
C ALA A 102 -14.51 -1.17 -11.23
N PHE A 103 -13.73 -0.14 -11.56
CA PHE A 103 -14.14 0.97 -12.42
C PHE A 103 -13.06 1.29 -13.47
N LYS A 104 -13.50 1.72 -14.65
CA LYS A 104 -12.66 2.26 -15.72
C LYS A 104 -13.34 3.51 -16.28
N GLY A 105 -12.62 4.63 -16.32
CA GLY A 105 -13.21 5.89 -16.80
C GLY A 105 -14.42 6.37 -15.99
N ARG A 106 -14.49 6.02 -14.68
CA ARG A 106 -15.62 6.26 -13.77
C ARG A 106 -16.89 5.46 -14.09
N GLU A 107 -16.84 4.52 -15.03
CA GLU A 107 -17.90 3.54 -15.26
C GLU A 107 -17.53 2.18 -14.63
N PRO A 108 -18.52 1.37 -14.22
CA PRO A 108 -18.26 0.00 -13.80
C PRO A 108 -17.49 -0.78 -14.87
N LEU A 109 -16.51 -1.59 -14.44
CA LEU A 109 -15.68 -2.36 -15.36
C LEU A 109 -16.53 -3.34 -16.18
N ARG A 110 -16.42 -3.24 -17.50
CA ARG A 110 -17.18 -4.08 -18.45
C ARG A 110 -16.51 -5.43 -18.66
N ALA A 111 -17.31 -6.37 -19.18
CA ALA A 111 -16.83 -7.73 -19.42
C ALA A 111 -15.65 -7.81 -20.41
N GLU A 112 -15.63 -6.93 -21.41
CA GLU A 112 -14.57 -6.87 -22.42
C GLU A 112 -13.21 -6.38 -21.88
N ASP A 113 -13.20 -5.70 -20.74
CA ASP A 113 -12.00 -5.07 -20.17
C ASP A 113 -11.36 -5.85 -19.00
N HIS A 114 -12.05 -6.84 -18.41
CA HIS A 114 -11.61 -7.49 -17.17
C HIS A 114 -10.41 -8.42 -17.33
N GLY A 115 -10.36 -9.17 -18.43
CA GLY A 115 -9.43 -10.30 -18.56
C GLY A 115 -7.99 -9.82 -18.63
N TRP A 116 -7.76 -8.69 -19.30
CA TRP A 116 -6.45 -8.08 -19.41
C TRP A 116 -6.01 -7.43 -18.09
N VAL A 117 -6.82 -6.57 -17.47
CA VAL A 117 -6.37 -5.73 -16.33
C VAL A 117 -6.14 -6.52 -15.05
N HIS A 118 -6.80 -7.66 -14.87
CA HIS A 118 -6.65 -8.50 -13.66
C HIS A 118 -5.82 -9.78 -13.89
N GLY A 119 -5.40 -10.09 -15.12
CA GLY A 119 -4.69 -11.33 -15.44
C GLY A 119 -3.22 -11.38 -15.02
N GLY A 120 -2.60 -10.22 -14.78
CA GLY A 120 -1.14 -10.10 -14.72
C GLY A 120 -0.51 -9.96 -16.11
N PRO A 121 0.83 -9.95 -16.22
CA PRO A 121 1.49 -9.81 -17.50
C PRO A 121 1.34 -11.08 -18.35
N PRO A 122 1.37 -10.96 -19.69
CA PRO A 122 1.33 -12.10 -20.59
C PRO A 122 2.36 -13.18 -20.22
N GLY A 123 1.92 -14.44 -20.19
CA GLY A 123 2.79 -15.58 -19.88
C GLY A 123 3.31 -15.62 -18.43
N ASN A 124 2.79 -14.78 -17.52
CA ASN A 124 3.30 -14.63 -16.14
C ASN A 124 4.75 -14.13 -16.08
N VAL A 125 5.19 -13.40 -17.10
CA VAL A 125 6.57 -12.91 -17.23
C VAL A 125 6.62 -11.42 -16.87
N TYR A 126 7.22 -11.09 -15.73
CA TYR A 126 7.36 -9.71 -15.27
C TYR A 126 8.65 -9.04 -15.76
N LEU A 127 9.68 -9.82 -16.10
CA LEU A 127 10.96 -9.37 -16.65
C LEU A 127 11.41 -10.37 -17.72
N GLU A 128 12.19 -9.95 -18.70
CA GLU A 128 12.73 -10.84 -19.73
C GLU A 128 13.55 -12.00 -19.13
N GLN A 129 14.24 -11.74 -18.02
CA GLN A 129 14.95 -12.75 -17.26
C GLN A 129 13.96 -13.62 -16.45
N SER A 130 14.03 -14.94 -16.62
CA SER A 130 13.25 -15.89 -15.82
C SER A 130 13.88 -16.15 -14.45
N PHE A 131 13.05 -16.14 -13.41
CA PHE A 131 13.44 -16.42 -12.02
C PHE A 131 12.77 -17.69 -11.46
N GLN A 132 12.20 -18.55 -12.32
CA GLN A 132 11.43 -19.72 -11.88
C GLN A 132 12.23 -20.68 -10.99
N GLN A 133 13.54 -20.82 -11.24
CA GLN A 133 14.43 -21.66 -10.44
C GLN A 133 14.56 -21.18 -8.98
N LEU A 134 14.38 -19.87 -8.73
CA LEU A 134 14.43 -19.30 -7.38
C LEU A 134 13.24 -19.74 -6.52
N ALA A 135 12.10 -20.10 -7.10
CA ALA A 135 10.93 -20.51 -6.32
C ALA A 135 11.25 -21.70 -5.40
N ASN A 136 12.02 -22.67 -5.90
CA ASN A 136 12.47 -23.84 -5.12
C ASN A 136 13.46 -23.46 -4.02
N VAL A 137 14.43 -22.59 -4.32
CA VAL A 137 15.42 -22.09 -3.34
C VAL A 137 14.73 -21.33 -2.21
N LEU A 138 13.73 -20.53 -2.56
CA LEU A 138 12.95 -19.71 -1.64
C LEU A 138 11.84 -20.48 -0.92
N LYS A 139 11.70 -21.78 -1.20
CA LYS A 139 10.68 -22.69 -0.64
C LYS A 139 9.27 -22.10 -0.78
N LEU A 140 8.96 -21.53 -1.95
CA LEU A 140 7.63 -21.00 -2.23
C LEU A 140 6.61 -22.12 -2.39
N PRO A 141 5.34 -21.92 -2.02
CA PRO A 141 4.28 -22.87 -2.34
C PRO A 141 4.14 -23.04 -3.86
N PRO A 142 3.60 -24.17 -4.34
CA PRO A 142 3.30 -24.36 -5.76
C PRO A 142 2.44 -23.22 -6.33
N SER A 143 2.77 -22.78 -7.54
CA SER A 143 2.06 -21.67 -8.21
C SER A 143 0.72 -22.09 -8.80
N GLU A 144 0.58 -23.32 -9.30
CA GLU A 144 -0.60 -23.79 -10.05
C GLU A 144 -1.94 -23.53 -9.34
N PRO A 145 -2.14 -23.87 -8.05
CA PRO A 145 -3.41 -23.61 -7.38
C PRO A 145 -3.75 -22.12 -7.31
N ALA A 146 -2.75 -21.29 -7.00
CA ALA A 146 -2.93 -19.84 -6.89
C ALA A 146 -3.15 -19.18 -8.25
N LEU A 147 -2.50 -19.66 -9.31
CA LEU A 147 -2.74 -19.25 -10.70
C LEU A 147 -4.16 -19.60 -11.15
N GLN A 148 -4.65 -20.80 -10.82
CA GLN A 148 -6.03 -21.19 -11.14
C GLN A 148 -7.05 -20.32 -10.43
N GLU A 149 -6.83 -19.97 -9.16
CA GLU A 149 -7.69 -19.03 -8.44
C GLU A 149 -7.64 -17.63 -9.04
N ALA A 150 -6.44 -17.11 -9.34
CA ALA A 150 -6.26 -15.83 -9.99
C ALA A 150 -6.99 -15.77 -11.35
N GLN A 151 -6.88 -16.84 -12.15
CA GLN A 151 -7.56 -16.95 -13.43
C GLN A 151 -9.08 -16.88 -13.29
N LYS A 152 -9.66 -17.53 -12.28
CA LYS A 152 -11.11 -17.42 -11.99
C LYS A 152 -11.51 -16.00 -11.62
N LYS A 153 -10.65 -15.25 -10.91
CA LYS A 153 -10.94 -13.86 -10.51
C LYS A 153 -10.93 -12.89 -11.69
N THR A 154 -10.21 -13.20 -12.77
CA THR A 154 -10.14 -12.33 -13.97
C THR A 154 -11.47 -12.14 -14.69
N THR A 155 -12.46 -13.01 -14.47
CA THR A 155 -13.77 -12.94 -15.13
C THR A 155 -14.84 -12.27 -14.27
N LEU A 156 -14.49 -11.84 -13.06
CA LEU A 156 -15.44 -11.21 -12.14
C LEU A 156 -15.83 -9.81 -12.62
N VAL A 157 -17.12 -9.52 -12.52
CA VAL A 157 -17.72 -8.21 -12.82
C VAL A 157 -18.83 -7.90 -11.82
N GLY A 158 -19.22 -6.63 -11.68
CA GLY A 158 -20.30 -6.20 -10.80
C GLY A 158 -20.09 -6.62 -9.33
N LYS A 159 -21.15 -7.07 -8.67
CA LYS A 159 -21.10 -7.43 -7.23
C LYS A 159 -20.01 -8.45 -6.86
N PRO A 160 -19.78 -9.54 -7.62
CA PRO A 160 -18.63 -10.42 -7.36
C PRO A 160 -17.27 -9.72 -7.38
N LEU A 161 -17.05 -8.78 -8.30
CA LEU A 161 -15.82 -7.98 -8.37
C LEU A 161 -15.73 -7.01 -7.20
N GLU A 162 -16.83 -6.34 -6.84
CA GLU A 162 -16.91 -5.47 -5.66
C GLU A 162 -16.58 -6.25 -4.38
N ALA A 163 -17.12 -7.45 -4.20
CA ALA A 163 -16.80 -8.31 -3.05
C ALA A 163 -15.31 -8.71 -3.01
N TRP A 164 -14.69 -8.91 -4.17
CA TRP A 164 -13.24 -9.14 -4.25
C TRP A 164 -12.45 -7.88 -3.86
N VAL A 165 -12.86 -6.69 -4.30
CA VAL A 165 -12.27 -5.42 -3.85
C VAL A 165 -12.39 -5.28 -2.34
N ASP A 166 -13.59 -5.44 -1.77
CA ASP A 166 -13.84 -5.30 -0.34
C ASP A 166 -13.03 -6.29 0.51
N SER A 167 -12.94 -7.55 0.08
CA SER A 167 -12.11 -8.54 0.76
C SER A 167 -10.62 -8.20 0.69
N SER A 168 -10.16 -7.63 -0.43
CA SER A 168 -8.78 -7.18 -0.60
C SER A 168 -8.46 -5.99 0.30
N VAL A 169 -9.37 -5.01 0.38
CA VAL A 169 -9.24 -3.85 1.27
C VAL A 169 -9.18 -4.30 2.73
N ARG A 170 -10.08 -5.20 3.15
CA ARG A 170 -10.13 -5.71 4.54
C ARG A 170 -8.85 -6.41 5.00
N ALA A 171 -8.05 -6.93 4.07
CA ALA A 171 -6.77 -7.57 4.41
C ALA A 171 -5.67 -6.57 4.80
N PHE A 172 -5.80 -5.28 4.43
CA PHE A 172 -4.78 -4.26 4.64
C PHE A 172 -5.25 -3.06 5.46
N TRP A 173 -6.56 -2.84 5.49
CA TRP A 173 -7.18 -1.69 6.12
C TRP A 173 -8.18 -2.11 7.17
N VAL A 174 -8.28 -1.28 8.21
CA VAL A 174 -9.27 -1.41 9.27
C VAL A 174 -10.09 -0.13 9.34
N THR A 175 -11.40 -0.26 9.53
CA THR A 175 -12.25 0.89 9.84
C THR A 175 -11.95 1.30 11.29
N GLY A 176 -11.34 2.47 11.47
CA GLY A 176 -10.97 2.96 12.81
C GLY A 176 -12.19 3.31 13.66
N ASP A 177 -13.07 4.17 13.14
CA ASP A 177 -14.30 4.60 13.80
C ASP A 177 -15.28 5.21 12.77
N LEU A 178 -16.53 5.46 13.17
CA LEU A 178 -17.56 6.07 12.34
C LEU A 178 -18.29 7.17 13.13
N CYS A 179 -18.45 8.33 12.51
CA CYS A 179 -19.23 9.44 13.04
C CYS A 179 -20.25 9.91 12.00
N SER A 180 -21.23 10.69 12.45
CA SER A 180 -22.24 11.32 11.58
C SER A 180 -22.16 12.83 11.69
N GLU A 181 -22.32 13.55 10.59
CA GLU A 181 -22.38 15.01 10.59
C GLU A 181 -23.62 15.52 11.35
N GLN A 182 -24.74 14.82 11.18
CA GLN A 182 -26.01 15.10 11.85
C GLN A 182 -26.38 13.97 12.82
N THR A 183 -27.39 14.18 13.67
CA THR A 183 -27.87 13.14 14.58
C THR A 183 -28.34 11.91 13.80
N SER A 184 -27.70 10.77 14.01
CA SER A 184 -28.05 9.52 13.35
C SER A 184 -29.17 8.77 14.08
N SER A 185 -29.92 7.97 13.34
CA SER A 185 -30.84 6.98 13.92
C SER A 185 -30.11 5.82 14.60
N CYS A 186 -28.83 5.60 14.28
CA CYS A 186 -27.98 4.64 14.94
C CYS A 186 -27.45 5.23 16.26
N PRO A 187 -27.79 4.68 17.43
CA PRO A 187 -27.46 5.28 18.72
C PRO A 187 -25.97 5.16 19.09
N THR A 188 -25.23 4.27 18.43
CA THR A 188 -23.79 4.08 18.65
C THR A 188 -22.93 5.07 17.88
N ILE A 189 -23.50 5.79 16.91
CA ILE A 189 -22.76 6.75 16.07
C ILE A 189 -22.91 8.15 16.68
N GLY A 190 -21.78 8.72 17.09
CA GLY A 190 -21.71 10.09 17.61
C GLY A 190 -21.61 11.16 16.52
N LEU A 191 -21.72 12.42 16.94
CA LEU A 191 -21.50 13.56 16.05
C LEU A 191 -20.01 13.72 15.72
N CYS A 192 -19.70 13.93 14.44
CA CYS A 192 -18.32 14.13 13.97
C CYS A 192 -17.62 15.33 14.63
N THR A 193 -18.33 16.42 14.88
CA THR A 193 -17.79 17.62 15.55
C THR A 193 -17.37 17.38 17.01
N LYS A 194 -17.76 16.24 17.60
CA LYS A 194 -17.42 15.86 18.97
C LYS A 194 -16.30 14.83 19.06
N THR A 195 -15.80 14.33 17.93
CA THR A 195 -14.68 13.39 17.94
C THR A 195 -13.35 14.13 17.92
N SER A 196 -12.23 13.43 18.12
CA SER A 196 -10.87 13.99 18.02
C SER A 196 -10.20 13.75 16.66
N TRP A 197 -10.81 12.92 15.81
CA TRP A 197 -10.18 12.39 14.59
C TRP A 197 -10.90 12.82 13.31
N SER A 198 -12.14 13.33 13.40
CA SER A 198 -12.90 13.75 12.23
C SER A 198 -12.33 15.05 11.66
N SER A 199 -12.42 15.23 10.34
CA SER A 199 -12.15 16.52 9.72
C SER A 199 -13.15 17.62 10.10
N LEU A 200 -14.28 17.25 10.72
CA LEU A 200 -15.28 18.19 11.25
C LEU A 200 -15.03 18.52 12.74
N SER A 201 -14.03 17.90 13.37
CA SER A 201 -13.62 18.24 14.73
C SER A 201 -13.02 19.66 14.76
N PRO A 202 -13.22 20.44 15.85
CA PRO A 202 -12.64 21.77 15.96
C PRO A 202 -11.12 21.75 15.82
N ASP A 203 -10.56 22.59 14.95
CA ASP A 203 -9.11 22.79 14.78
C ASP A 203 -8.78 24.29 14.88
N PRO A 204 -8.74 24.86 16.10
CA PRO A 204 -8.57 26.30 16.31
C PRO A 204 -7.28 26.86 15.70
N LYS A 205 -6.28 26.00 15.45
CA LYS A 205 -4.99 26.39 14.86
C LYS A 205 -5.12 26.77 13.38
N SER A 206 -6.05 26.14 12.66
CA SER A 206 -6.29 26.41 11.23
C SER A 206 -7.51 27.30 10.99
N GLU A 207 -8.36 27.51 12.00
CA GLU A 207 -9.52 28.40 11.92
C GLU A 207 -9.14 29.88 11.91
N LEU A 208 -9.71 30.62 10.95
CA LEU A 208 -9.57 32.07 10.86
C LEU A 208 -10.76 32.74 11.53
N GLY A 209 -10.53 33.30 12.72
CA GLY A 209 -11.50 34.10 13.46
C GLY A 209 -11.49 35.59 13.08
N PRO A 210 -12.33 36.41 13.74
CA PRO A 210 -12.31 37.86 13.57
C PRO A 210 -10.98 38.46 14.05
N VAL A 211 -10.62 39.61 13.47
CA VAL A 211 -9.43 40.37 13.86
C VAL A 211 -9.57 40.86 15.29
N LYS A 212 -8.59 40.57 16.13
CA LYS A 212 -8.55 41.04 17.53
C LYS A 212 -8.23 42.54 17.58
N ASN A 213 -8.43 43.16 18.74
CA ASN A 213 -8.15 44.59 18.95
C ASN A 213 -6.67 44.97 18.70
N ASP A 214 -5.74 44.02 18.71
CA ASP A 214 -4.32 44.20 18.39
C ASP A 214 -4.01 44.09 16.89
N GLY A 215 -5.03 43.95 16.04
CA GLY A 215 -4.91 43.81 14.59
C GLY A 215 -4.49 42.43 14.12
N ARG A 216 -4.39 41.42 15.00
CA ARG A 216 -3.96 40.06 14.64
C ARG A 216 -5.13 39.09 14.55
N ILE A 217 -4.99 38.13 13.63
CA ILE A 217 -5.74 36.87 13.65
C ILE A 217 -4.77 35.84 14.20
N SER A 218 -5.11 35.27 15.34
CA SER A 218 -4.35 34.18 15.95
C SER A 218 -5.36 33.17 16.47
N PRO A 219 -5.04 31.87 16.43
CA PRO A 219 -5.88 30.80 16.96
C PRO A 219 -6.54 31.18 18.29
N GLY A 220 -7.83 30.90 18.42
CA GLY A 220 -8.50 30.93 19.73
C GLY A 220 -7.77 29.97 20.66
N LYS A 221 -7.42 30.41 21.88
CA LYS A 221 -6.85 29.51 22.91
C LYS A 221 -7.95 28.58 23.43
N THR A 222 -8.33 27.57 22.67
CA THR A 222 -9.10 26.46 23.20
C THR A 222 -8.08 25.48 23.77
N VAL A 223 -7.86 25.55 25.09
CA VAL A 223 -6.96 24.64 25.80
C VAL A 223 -7.63 23.26 25.87
N HIS A 224 -7.46 22.45 24.83
CA HIS A 224 -7.48 21.00 25.02
C HIS A 224 -6.04 20.54 25.13
N LYS A 225 -5.66 20.23 26.38
CA LYS A 225 -4.36 19.70 26.75
C LYS A 225 -4.29 18.25 26.25
N SER A 226 -3.93 18.08 25.00
CA SER A 226 -3.47 16.81 24.46
C SER A 226 -2.28 17.10 23.54
N ASP A 227 -1.14 17.36 24.18
CA ASP A 227 0.15 17.18 23.54
C ASP A 227 0.31 15.68 23.25
N VAL A 228 -0.27 15.23 22.14
CA VAL A 228 0.06 13.95 21.54
C VAL A 228 0.71 14.30 20.21
N TYR A 229 2.04 14.15 20.17
CA TYR A 229 2.76 13.99 18.91
C TYR A 229 2.28 12.67 18.29
N GLU A 230 1.13 12.69 17.64
CA GLU A 230 0.63 11.55 16.88
C GLU A 230 1.26 11.60 15.50
N SER A 231 2.39 10.90 15.36
CA SER A 231 2.84 10.48 14.04
C SER A 231 1.73 9.61 13.45
N TRP A 232 1.10 10.05 12.36
CA TRP A 232 0.25 9.20 11.55
C TRP A 232 1.12 8.10 10.91
N SER A 233 1.39 7.04 11.68
CA SER A 233 1.82 5.78 11.11
C SER A 233 0.55 5.04 10.70
N LEU A 234 0.22 5.06 9.41
CA LEU A 234 -0.48 3.92 8.82
C LEU A 234 0.40 2.72 9.11
N ARG A 235 0.12 1.98 10.19
CA ARG A 235 0.77 0.70 10.44
C ARG A 235 0.04 -0.31 9.58
N PRO A 236 0.62 -0.82 8.48
CA PRO A 236 0.09 -2.01 7.87
C PRO A 236 0.08 -3.11 8.95
N SER A 237 -1.05 -3.78 9.09
CA SER A 237 -1.17 -4.96 9.96
C SER A 237 -0.17 -6.01 9.48
N TYR A 238 0.92 -6.16 10.23
CA TYR A 238 1.84 -7.27 10.08
C TYR A 238 1.22 -8.48 10.78
N TYR A 239 0.65 -9.39 9.98
CA TYR A 239 0.49 -10.81 10.31
C TYR A 239 1.39 -11.60 9.40
#